data_AF-A0A833GLC7-F1
#
_entry.id   AF-A0A833GLC7-F1
#
_cell.length_a   1.000
_cell.length_b   1.000
_cell.length_c   1.000
_cell.angle_alpha   90.00
_cell.angle_beta   90.00
_cell.angle_gamma   90.00
#
_symmetry.space_group_name_H-M   'P 1'
#
loop_
_entity.id
_entity.type
_entity.pdbx_description
1 polymer ?
#
loop_
_entity_poly.entity_id
_entity_poly.type
_entity_poly.pdbx_seq_one_letter_code
_entity_poly.pdbx_strand_id
1 'polypeptide(L)'
;MRHVIVLLLGLFLGFVAALSLANALQRRHAWLRGTMHVLEHDLRGAREATRANACAAPAALPQVAQRMRLVAEQLRPALLPEGTHDRVLAQYVSQLQDELGQWDPTAACPVQAEALTRIGHACDACHRDYR
;
A
#
# COMPACT_ATOMS: atom_id res chain seq x y z
N MET A 1 -46.37 24.52 -7.23
CA MET A 1 -46.23 23.04 -7.22
C MET A 1 -45.33 22.51 -8.34
N ARG A 2 -45.70 22.66 -9.62
CA ARG A 2 -44.93 22.10 -10.77
C ARG A 2 -43.44 22.50 -10.81
N HIS A 3 -43.10 23.77 -10.58
CA HIS A 3 -41.71 24.22 -10.62
C HIS A 3 -40.86 23.68 -9.44
N VAL A 4 -41.46 23.54 -8.26
CA VAL A 4 -40.81 22.95 -7.08
C VAL A 4 -40.52 21.46 -7.31
N ILE A 5 -41.47 20.74 -7.92
CA ILE A 5 -41.29 19.32 -8.28
C ILE A 5 -40.15 19.14 -9.27
N VAL A 6 -40.08 19.97 -10.32
CA VAL A 6 -38.99 19.92 -11.31
C VAL A 6 -37.63 20.24 -10.66
N LEU A 7 -37.59 21.20 -9.74
CA LEU A 7 -36.37 21.56 -9.02
C LEU A 7 -35.89 20.44 -8.10
N LEU A 8 -36.80 19.82 -7.33
CA LEU A 8 -36.47 18.67 -6.48
C LEU A 8 -36.00 17.47 -7.30
N LEU A 9 -36.64 17.21 -8.44
CA LEU A 9 -36.25 16.13 -9.35
C LEU A 9 -34.84 16.39 -9.91
N GLY A 10 -34.57 17.61 -10.38
CA GLY A 10 -33.23 17.99 -10.86
C GLY A 10 -32.15 17.85 -9.78
N LEU A 11 -32.44 18.28 -8.55
CA LEU A 11 -31.52 18.15 -7.42
C LEU A 11 -31.25 16.68 -7.09
N PHE A 12 -32.30 15.85 -7.08
CA PHE A 12 -32.18 14.42 -6.80
C PHE A 12 -31.34 13.71 -7.87
N LEU A 13 -31.60 13.96 -9.15
CA LEU A 13 -30.78 13.38 -10.23
C LEU A 13 -29.33 13.87 -10.16
N GLY A 14 -29.11 15.15 -9.90
CA GLY A 14 -27.76 15.71 -9.74
C GLY A 14 -27.00 15.06 -8.58
N PHE A 15 -27.68 14.82 -7.45
CA PHE A 15 -27.10 14.15 -6.29
C PHE A 15 -26.71 12.70 -6.59
N VAL A 16 -27.60 11.92 -7.23
CA VAL A 16 -27.31 10.53 -7.62
C VAL A 16 -26.14 10.48 -8.60
N ALA A 17 -26.08 11.39 -9.56
CA ALA A 17 -24.96 11.49 -10.51
C ALA A 17 -23.64 11.83 -9.80
N ALA A 18 -23.66 12.78 -8.86
CA ALA A 18 -22.48 13.16 -8.08
C ALA A 18 -21.96 11.99 -7.23
N LEU A 19 -22.84 11.25 -6.55
CA LEU A 19 -22.46 10.07 -5.77
C LEU A 19 -21.87 8.96 -6.66
N SER A 20 -22.46 8.75 -7.83
CA SER A 20 -21.99 7.74 -8.79
C SER A 20 -20.58 8.07 -9.29
N LEU A 21 -20.34 9.35 -9.61
CA LEU A 21 -19.02 9.82 -10.04
C LEU A 21 -17.99 9.74 -8.91
N ALA A 22 -18.35 10.17 -7.70
CA ALA A 22 -17.47 10.08 -6.54
C ALA A 22 -17.07 8.63 -6.24
N ASN A 23 -18.03 7.70 -6.27
CA ASN A 23 -17.77 6.28 -6.09
C ASN A 23 -16.89 5.70 -7.22
N ALA A 24 -17.10 6.10 -8.47
CA ALA A 24 -16.26 5.68 -9.58
C ALA A 24 -14.79 6.14 -9.42
N LEU A 25 -14.59 7.41 -9.04
CA LEU A 25 -13.26 7.95 -8.74
C LEU A 25 -12.62 7.27 -7.54
N GLN A 26 -13.39 6.99 -6.49
CA GLN A 26 -12.89 6.29 -5.31
C GLN A 26 -12.42 4.87 -5.64
N ARG A 27 -13.14 4.14 -6.50
CA ARG A 27 -12.77 2.78 -6.93
C ARG A 27 -11.48 2.74 -7.74
N ARG A 28 -11.15 3.81 -8.47
CA ARG A 28 -9.92 3.90 -9.27
C ARG A 28 -8.63 3.63 -8.48
N HIS A 29 -8.62 4.02 -7.20
CA HIS A 29 -7.46 3.86 -6.32
C HIS A 29 -7.67 2.81 -5.20
N ALA A 30 -8.77 2.06 -5.24
CA ALA A 30 -9.09 1.09 -4.20
C ALA A 30 -8.05 -0.03 -4.11
N TRP A 31 -7.58 -0.52 -5.26
CA TRP A 31 -6.53 -1.54 -5.32
C TRP A 31 -5.22 -1.04 -4.70
N LEU A 32 -4.71 0.12 -5.15
CA LEU A 32 -3.48 0.70 -4.62
C LEU A 32 -3.54 0.95 -3.11
N ARG A 33 -4.65 1.52 -2.60
CA ARG A 33 -4.83 1.73 -1.16
C ARG A 33 -4.86 0.41 -0.39
N GLY A 34 -5.51 -0.61 -0.93
CA GLY A 34 -5.52 -1.95 -0.34
C GLY A 34 -4.11 -2.53 -0.24
N THR A 35 -3.33 -2.47 -1.32
CA THR A 35 -1.93 -2.91 -1.35
C THR A 35 -1.09 -2.21 -0.29
N MET A 36 -1.20 -0.88 -0.18
CA MET A 36 -0.46 -0.10 0.84
C MET A 36 -0.87 -0.45 2.27
N HIS A 37 -2.16 -0.67 2.54
CA HIS A 37 -2.61 -1.07 3.89
C HIS A 37 -2.12 -2.45 4.31
N VAL A 38 -2.04 -3.41 3.38
CA VAL A 38 -1.48 -4.74 3.70
C VAL A 38 0.02 -4.61 4.01
N LEU A 39 0.78 -3.86 3.21
CA LEU A 39 2.21 -3.62 3.47
C LEU A 39 2.44 -2.92 4.82
N GLU A 40 1.63 -1.91 5.15
CA GLU A 40 1.70 -1.20 6.44
C GLU A 40 1.39 -2.14 7.61
N HIS A 41 0.33 -2.96 7.48
CA HIS A 41 -0.06 -3.92 8.51
C HIS A 41 1.06 -4.93 8.80
N ASP A 42 1.60 -5.53 7.74
CA ASP A 42 2.64 -6.53 7.82
C ASP A 42 3.96 -5.96 8.37
N LEU A 43 4.36 -4.75 7.92
CA LEU A 43 5.54 -4.06 8.44
C LEU A 43 5.41 -3.72 9.93
N ARG A 44 4.24 -3.25 10.36
CA ARG A 44 3.97 -2.98 11.77
C ARG A 44 4.01 -4.27 12.59
N GLY A 45 3.37 -5.34 12.12
CA GLY A 45 3.38 -6.64 12.79
C GLY A 45 4.79 -7.22 12.93
N ALA A 46 5.63 -7.10 11.89
CA ALA A 46 7.03 -7.51 11.95
C ALA A 46 7.82 -6.72 13.00
N ARG A 47 7.64 -5.39 13.06
CA ARG A 47 8.29 -4.53 14.06
C ARG A 47 7.85 -4.86 15.48
N GLU A 48 6.56 -5.14 15.69
CA GLU A 48 6.02 -5.56 16.98
C GLU A 48 6.63 -6.90 17.42
N ALA A 49 6.68 -7.88 16.52
CA ALA A 49 7.33 -9.16 16.79
C ALA A 49 8.82 -9.00 17.13
N THR A 50 9.55 -8.14 16.42
CA THR A 50 10.96 -7.86 16.71
C THR A 50 11.15 -7.19 18.07
N ARG A 51 10.32 -6.21 18.43
CA ARG A 51 10.35 -5.54 19.75
C ARG A 51 10.02 -6.49 20.90
N ALA A 52 9.14 -7.45 20.66
CA ALA A 52 8.79 -8.50 21.62
C ALA A 52 9.85 -9.62 21.73
N ASN A 53 10.98 -9.52 21.02
CA ASN A 53 11.99 -10.58 20.90
C ASN A 53 11.43 -11.91 20.37
N ALA A 54 10.33 -11.86 19.61
CA ALA A 54 9.62 -13.03 19.08
C ALA A 54 10.12 -13.48 17.71
N CYS A 55 11.31 -13.06 17.26
CA CYS A 55 11.86 -13.41 15.94
C CYS A 55 12.20 -14.89 15.79
N ALA A 56 12.39 -15.60 16.92
CA ALA A 56 12.64 -17.03 16.93
C ALA A 56 11.37 -17.86 16.69
N ALA A 57 10.17 -17.25 16.64
CA ALA A 57 8.94 -17.95 16.29
C ALA A 57 9.00 -18.37 14.80
N PRO A 58 9.21 -19.66 14.50
CA PRO A 58 9.70 -20.10 13.19
C PRO A 58 8.71 -19.89 12.03
N ALA A 59 7.46 -19.50 12.32
CA ALA A 59 6.43 -19.28 11.32
C ALA A 59 6.05 -17.80 11.10
N ALA A 60 6.25 -16.92 12.09
CA ALA A 60 5.61 -15.60 12.06
C ALA A 60 6.29 -14.65 11.05
N LEU A 61 7.60 -14.44 11.16
CA LEU A 61 8.32 -13.53 10.25
C LEU A 61 8.46 -14.07 8.81
N PRO A 62 8.74 -15.37 8.58
CA PRO A 62 8.81 -15.89 7.21
C PRO A 62 7.51 -15.73 6.42
N GLN A 63 6.36 -15.96 7.06
CA GLN A 63 5.05 -15.76 6.40
C GLN A 63 4.78 -14.28 6.10
N VAL A 64 5.15 -13.39 7.01
CA VAL A 64 5.02 -11.94 6.80
C VAL A 64 5.92 -11.49 5.64
N ALA A 65 7.19 -11.92 5.61
CA ALA A 65 8.11 -11.61 4.53
C ALA A 65 7.61 -12.09 3.17
N GLN A 66 7.12 -13.33 3.10
CA GLN A 66 6.53 -13.87 1.87
C GLN A 66 5.34 -13.03 1.41
N ARG A 67 4.44 -12.66 2.33
CA ARG A 67 3.27 -11.84 2.01
C ARG A 67 3.66 -10.46 1.50
N MET A 68 4.59 -9.79 2.18
CA MET A 68 5.06 -8.47 1.77
C MET A 68 5.70 -8.49 0.37
N ARG A 69 6.49 -9.52 0.04
CA ARG A 69 7.07 -9.68 -1.31
C ARG A 69 5.98 -9.79 -2.38
N LEU A 70 5.02 -10.70 -2.18
CA LEU A 70 3.90 -10.92 -3.11
C LEU A 70 3.04 -9.65 -3.30
N VAL A 71 2.77 -8.93 -2.21
CA VAL A 71 1.98 -7.69 -2.26
C VAL A 71 2.78 -6.57 -2.92
N ALA A 72 4.09 -6.47 -2.68
CA ALA A 72 4.96 -5.47 -3.30
C ALA A 72 5.10 -5.64 -4.82
N GLU A 73 4.96 -6.86 -5.35
CA GLU A 73 4.88 -7.10 -6.80
C GLU A 73 3.70 -6.36 -7.45
N GLN A 74 2.61 -6.15 -6.71
CA GLN A 74 1.42 -5.44 -7.18
C GLN A 74 1.60 -3.92 -7.26
N LEU A 75 2.62 -3.36 -6.61
CA LEU A 75 2.84 -1.91 -6.59
C LEU A 75 3.12 -1.35 -7.98
N ARG A 76 3.92 -2.04 -8.79
CA ARG A 76 4.29 -1.57 -10.13
C ARG A 76 3.06 -1.40 -11.03
N PRO A 77 2.21 -2.43 -11.27
CA PRO A 77 1.02 -2.26 -12.09
C PRO A 77 -0.05 -1.36 -11.44
N ALA A 78 -0.06 -1.20 -10.11
CA ALA A 78 -0.99 -0.30 -9.42
C ALA A 78 -0.61 1.18 -9.49
N LEU A 79 0.70 1.50 -9.50
CA LEU A 79 1.25 2.86 -9.55
C LEU A 79 1.58 3.32 -10.97
N LEU A 80 1.99 2.40 -11.84
CA LEU A 80 2.44 2.65 -13.21
C LEU A 80 1.58 1.85 -14.20
N PRO A 81 0.28 2.17 -14.36
CA PRO A 81 -0.55 1.53 -15.37
C PRO A 81 -0.04 1.86 -16.78
N GLU A 82 -0.35 0.98 -17.74
CA GLU A 82 0.01 1.11 -19.16
C GLU A 82 -0.10 2.56 -19.69
N GLY A 83 1.00 3.06 -20.29
CA GLY A 83 1.13 4.44 -20.76
C GLY A 83 1.68 5.43 -19.74
N THR A 84 1.81 5.06 -18.46
CA THR A 84 2.44 5.90 -17.42
C THR A 84 3.95 5.69 -17.44
N HIS A 85 4.71 6.78 -17.59
CA HIS A 85 6.17 6.74 -17.66
C HIS A 85 6.75 7.63 -16.56
N ASP A 86 6.80 7.10 -15.33
CA ASP A 86 7.50 7.75 -14.22
C ASP A 86 8.67 6.87 -13.78
N ARG A 87 9.87 7.27 -14.22
CA ARG A 87 11.11 6.55 -13.93
C ARG A 87 11.46 6.62 -12.43
N VAL A 88 11.20 7.74 -11.77
CA VAL A 88 11.54 7.94 -10.36
C VAL A 88 10.66 7.05 -9.50
N LEU A 89 9.36 7.04 -9.77
CA LEU A 89 8.41 6.15 -9.10
C LEU A 89 8.74 4.67 -9.32
N ALA A 90 9.09 4.29 -10.57
CA ALA A 90 9.52 2.92 -10.88
C ALA A 90 10.75 2.50 -10.08
N GLN A 91 11.70 3.41 -9.90
CA GLN A 91 12.90 3.17 -9.09
C GLN A 91 12.58 3.00 -7.61
N TYR A 92 11.68 3.80 -7.03
CA TYR A 92 11.26 3.61 -5.64
C TYR A 92 10.57 2.26 -5.42
N VAL A 93 9.74 1.83 -6.37
CA VAL A 93 9.11 0.51 -6.31
C VAL A 93 10.14 -0.61 -6.38
N SER A 94 11.14 -0.52 -7.27
CA SER A 94 12.20 -1.53 -7.35
C SER A 94 13.05 -1.57 -6.08
N GLN A 95 13.42 -0.41 -5.53
CA GLN A 95 14.20 -0.33 -4.29
C GLN A 95 13.49 -1.01 -3.11
N LEU A 96 12.17 -0.81 -2.96
CA LEU A 96 11.40 -1.51 -1.94
C LEU A 96 11.39 -3.03 -2.17
N GLN A 97 11.24 -3.47 -3.42
CA GLN A 97 11.27 -4.89 -3.78
C GLN A 97 12.63 -5.52 -3.47
N ASP A 98 13.73 -4.79 -3.71
CA ASP A 98 15.09 -5.23 -3.41
C ASP A 98 15.31 -5.39 -1.90
N GLU A 99 14.92 -4.40 -1.09
CA GLU A 99 15.01 -4.47 0.38
C GLU A 99 14.19 -5.64 0.95
N LEU A 100 12.99 -5.87 0.42
CA LEU A 100 12.17 -7.02 0.78
C LEU A 100 12.79 -8.36 0.34
N GLY A 101 13.48 -8.37 -0.80
CA GLY A 101 14.23 -9.54 -1.31
C GLY A 101 15.43 -9.89 -0.43
N GLN A 102 16.14 -8.87 0.07
CA GLN A 102 17.30 -9.02 0.96
C GLN A 102 16.94 -9.34 2.40
N TRP A 103 15.69 -9.12 2.81
CA TRP A 103 15.23 -9.42 4.15
C TRP A 103 15.29 -10.93 4.45
N ASP A 104 16.22 -11.35 5.29
CA ASP A 104 16.23 -12.70 5.86
C ASP A 104 15.29 -12.78 7.08
N PRO A 105 14.13 -13.44 6.97
CA PRO A 105 13.16 -13.52 8.07
C PRO A 105 13.56 -14.55 9.15
N THR A 106 14.65 -15.29 8.96
CA THR A 106 15.16 -16.30 9.90
C THR A 106 16.29 -15.78 10.79
N ALA A 107 16.81 -14.59 10.49
CA ALA A 107 17.88 -13.95 11.25
C ALA A 107 17.43 -13.55 12.68
N ALA A 108 18.42 -13.35 13.56
CA ALA A 108 18.20 -12.90 14.94
C ALA A 108 17.56 -11.50 15.01
N CYS A 109 16.87 -11.20 16.11
CA CYS A 109 16.13 -9.93 16.27
C CYS A 109 16.91 -8.64 16.00
N PRO A 110 18.21 -8.50 16.36
CA PRO A 110 18.97 -7.31 16.01
C PRO A 110 19.07 -7.10 14.49
N VAL A 111 19.27 -8.19 13.74
CA VAL A 111 19.34 -8.17 12.28
C VAL A 111 17.95 -7.89 11.68
N GLN A 112 16.88 -8.42 12.29
CA GLN A 112 15.51 -8.09 11.91
C GLN A 112 15.23 -6.60 12.06
N ALA A 113 15.63 -5.99 13.18
CA ALA A 113 15.40 -4.57 13.43
C ALA A 113 16.07 -3.68 12.38
N GLU A 114 17.28 -4.04 11.97
CA GLU A 114 18.01 -3.33 10.90
C GLU A 114 17.31 -3.47 9.55
N ALA A 115 16.92 -4.70 9.16
CA ALA A 115 16.21 -4.94 7.91
C ALA A 115 14.87 -4.19 7.83
N LEU A 116 14.07 -4.22 8.91
CA LEU A 116 12.79 -3.51 8.99
C LEU A 116 12.95 -1.98 9.02
N THR A 117 14.13 -1.49 9.41
CA THR A 117 14.49 -0.07 9.31
C THR A 117 14.75 0.31 7.86
N ARG A 118 15.54 -0.48 7.11
CA ARG A 118 15.79 -0.24 5.69
C ARG A 118 14.52 -0.31 4.84
N ILE A 119 13.66 -1.32 5.07
CA ILE A 119 12.34 -1.41 4.43
C ILE A 119 11.51 -0.15 4.75
N GLY A 120 11.52 0.30 6.00
CA GLY A 120 10.87 1.55 6.40
C GLY A 120 11.37 2.77 5.63
N HIS A 121 12.69 2.90 5.47
CA HIS A 121 13.29 3.97 4.70
C HIS A 121 12.92 3.92 3.20
N ALA A 122 12.78 2.73 2.61
CA ALA A 122 12.29 2.58 1.25
C ALA A 122 10.83 3.04 1.12
N CYS A 123 9.97 2.72 2.10
CA CYS A 123 8.60 3.26 2.17
C CYS A 123 8.60 4.79 2.27
N ASP A 124 9.40 5.35 3.18
CA ASP A 124 9.49 6.80 3.39
C ASP A 124 10.04 7.51 2.15
N ALA A 125 10.97 6.90 1.41
CA ALA A 125 11.55 7.49 0.21
C ALA A 125 10.51 7.75 -0.87
N CYS A 126 9.66 6.76 -1.15
CA CYS A 126 8.53 6.94 -2.06
C CYS A 126 7.52 7.97 -1.51
N HIS A 127 7.13 7.83 -0.24
CA HIS A 127 6.10 8.69 0.36
C HIS A 127 6.50 10.15 0.54
N ARG A 128 7.80 10.46 0.65
CA ARG A 128 8.25 11.85 0.68
C ARG A 128 7.90 12.60 -0.61
N ASP A 129 7.92 11.90 -1.74
CA ASP A 129 7.75 12.52 -3.06
C ASP A 129 6.34 12.31 -3.63
N TYR A 130 5.61 11.27 -3.22
CA TYR A 130 4.36 10.81 -3.86
C TYR A 130 3.13 10.68 -2.95
N ARG A 131 3.22 10.98 -1.65
CA ARG A 131 2.10 10.90 -0.70
C ARG A 131 1.40 12.25 -0.52
#